data_AF-A0A2S9FF83-F1
#
_entry.id   AF-A0A2S9FF83-F1
#
_cell.length_a   1.000
_cell.length_b   1.000
_cell.length_c   1.000
_cell.angle_alpha   90.00
_cell.angle_beta   90.00
_cell.angle_gamma   90.00
#
_symmetry.space_group_name_H-M   'P 1'
#
loop_
_entity.id
_entity.type
_entity.pdbx_description
1 polymer ?
#
loop_
_entity_poly.entity_id
_entity_poly.type
_entity_poly.pdbx_seq_one_letter_code
_entity_poly.pdbx_strand_id
1 'polypeptide(L)'
;EAVAERLVADGKAARVRLYEYGAVSTAIADLVAGGCDAVLKLAPVLTELVKAVPGVSVVQRSLSVEDIAIAVAPADQTLLARLQVAQAELEEDGTLQRIRRKWLGNPYVDQSSGML
;
A
#
# COMPACT_ATOMS: atom_id res chain seq x y z
N GLU A 1 -1.08 -11.83 3.32
CA GLU A 1 -0.97 -12.94 4.30
C GLU A 1 0.41 -13.60 4.23
N ALA A 2 0.82 -14.12 3.08
CA ALA A 2 2.13 -14.77 2.88
C ALA A 2 3.36 -14.00 3.40
N VAL A 3 3.38 -12.66 3.29
CA VAL A 3 4.50 -11.85 3.81
C VAL A 3 4.57 -11.91 5.34
N ALA A 4 3.43 -11.76 6.03
CA ALA A 4 3.38 -11.73 7.48
C ALA A 4 3.72 -13.11 8.07
N GLU A 5 3.22 -14.18 7.46
CA GLU A 5 3.55 -15.55 7.84
C GLU A 5 5.05 -15.84 7.65
N ARG A 6 5.64 -15.38 6.53
CA ARG A 6 7.07 -15.53 6.29
C ARG A 6 7.93 -14.78 7.31
N LEU A 7 7.49 -13.61 7.78
CA LEU A 7 8.20 -12.90 8.86
C LEU A 7 8.25 -13.72 10.16
N VAL A 8 7.19 -14.48 10.47
CA VAL A 8 7.19 -15.39 11.63
C VAL A 8 8.06 -16.61 11.36
N ALA A 9 7.95 -17.22 10.18
CA ALA A 9 8.76 -18.38 9.81
C ALA A 9 10.27 -18.07 9.83
N ASP A 10 10.65 -16.85 9.43
CA ASP A 10 12.03 -16.34 9.47
C ASP A 10 12.48 -15.92 10.89
N GLY A 11 11.61 -15.96 11.90
CA GLY A 11 11.90 -15.49 13.25
C GLY A 11 12.01 -13.96 13.41
N LYS A 12 11.57 -13.20 12.40
CA LYS A 12 11.58 -11.72 12.41
C LYS A 12 10.39 -11.13 13.18
N ALA A 13 9.34 -11.91 13.38
CA ALA A 13 8.20 -11.59 14.23
C ALA A 13 7.86 -12.80 15.11
N ALA A 14 7.48 -12.56 16.37
CA ALA A 14 7.08 -13.64 17.26
C ALA A 14 5.71 -14.24 16.89
N ARG A 15 4.79 -13.41 16.38
CA ARG A 15 3.44 -13.81 15.94
C ARG A 15 2.83 -12.72 15.05
N VAL A 16 1.76 -13.08 14.34
CA VAL A 16 0.92 -12.14 13.56
C VAL A 16 -0.46 -12.08 14.18
N ARG A 17 -1.03 -10.87 14.23
CA ARG A 17 -2.46 -10.64 14.46
C ARG A 17 -3.05 -10.06 13.18
N LEU A 18 -4.12 -10.68 12.68
CA LEU A 18 -4.86 -10.19 11.53
C LEU A 18 -5.95 -9.21 11.99
N TYR A 19 -6.08 -8.13 11.24
CA TYR A 19 -7.16 -7.16 11.36
C TYR A 19 -7.97 -7.20 10.07
N GLU A 20 -9.29 -7.09 10.19
CA GLU A 20 -10.19 -6.96 9.04
C GLU A 20 -9.76 -5.81 8.12
N TYR A 21 -10.05 -5.91 6.83
CA TYR A 21 -9.53 -4.98 5.82
C TYR A 21 -9.81 -3.49 6.14
N GLY A 22 -10.99 -3.20 6.69
CA GLY A 22 -11.43 -1.86 7.10
C GLY A 22 -10.94 -1.40 8.48
N ALA A 23 -10.24 -2.25 9.24
CA ALA A 23 -9.86 -2.00 10.63
C ALA A 23 -8.43 -1.45 10.78
N VAL A 24 -7.88 -0.77 9.76
CA VAL A 24 -6.52 -0.21 9.83
C VAL A 24 -6.35 0.80 10.98
N SER A 25 -7.38 1.61 11.26
CA SER A 25 -7.37 2.55 12.39
C SER A 25 -7.31 1.81 13.73
N THR A 26 -7.95 0.65 13.84
CA THR A 26 -7.88 -0.20 15.04
C THR A 26 -6.48 -0.78 15.22
N ALA A 27 -5.83 -1.23 14.15
CA ALA A 27 -4.45 -1.71 14.20
C ALA A 27 -3.47 -0.62 14.66
N ILE A 28 -3.66 0.62 14.19
CA ILE A 28 -2.85 1.77 14.62
C ILE A 28 -3.12 2.13 16.09
N ALA A 29 -4.38 2.08 16.54
CA ALA A 29 -4.71 2.31 17.95
C ALA A 29 -4.08 1.26 18.87
N ASP A 30 -4.07 -0.02 18.45
CA ASP A 30 -3.42 -1.10 19.19
C ASP A 30 -1.89 -0.92 19.27
N LEU A 31 -1.26 -0.45 18.18
CA LEU A 31 0.16 -0.07 18.18
C LEU A 31 0.45 1.04 19.21
N VAL A 32 -0.35 2.11 19.20
CA VAL A 32 -0.18 3.23 20.15
C VAL A 32 -0.41 2.80 21.59
N ALA A 33 -1.33 1.86 21.82
CA ALA A 33 -1.60 1.29 23.14
C ALA A 33 -0.55 0.25 23.60
N GLY A 34 0.43 -0.09 22.75
CA GLY A 34 1.44 -1.11 23.04
C GLY A 34 0.94 -2.56 22.92
N GLY A 35 -0.21 -2.77 22.26
CA GLY A 35 -0.76 -4.11 22.00
C GLY A 35 -0.04 -4.88 20.89
N CYS A 36 0.70 -4.17 20.02
CA CYS A 36 1.64 -4.74 19.07
C CYS A 36 2.87 -3.84 18.89
N ASP A 37 3.97 -4.42 18.40
CA ASP A 37 5.24 -3.70 18.19
C ASP A 37 5.30 -3.02 16.81
N ALA A 38 4.54 -3.52 15.84
CA ALA A 38 4.52 -3.03 14.48
C ALA A 38 3.18 -3.31 13.77
N VAL A 39 2.88 -2.50 12.76
CA VAL A 39 1.76 -2.70 11.84
C VAL A 39 2.28 -2.80 10.41
N LEU A 40 1.84 -3.83 9.69
CA LEU A 40 2.17 -4.05 8.28
C LEU A 40 0.99 -3.66 7.38
N LYS A 41 1.23 -2.75 6.43
CA LYS A 41 0.29 -2.37 5.36
C LYS A 41 1.08 -1.73 4.21
N LEU A 42 0.42 -1.47 3.08
CA LEU A 42 1.00 -0.77 1.93
C LEU A 42 1.67 0.53 2.35
N ALA A 43 2.89 0.76 1.87
CA ALA A 43 3.72 1.91 2.25
C ALA A 43 3.03 3.27 2.02
N PRO A 44 2.32 3.54 0.90
CA PRO A 44 1.61 4.81 0.73
C PRO A 44 0.52 5.03 1.78
N VAL A 45 -0.21 3.98 2.16
CA VAL A 45 -1.27 4.05 3.17
C VAL A 45 -0.70 4.39 4.53
N LEU A 46 0.35 3.67 4.96
CA LEU A 46 1.02 3.98 6.23
C LEU A 46 1.64 5.38 6.22
N THR A 47 2.28 5.78 5.11
CA THR A 47 2.92 7.10 4.99
C THR A 47 1.93 8.24 5.19
N GLU A 48 0.70 8.12 4.72
CA GLU A 48 -0.34 9.12 4.99
C GLU A 48 -0.90 9.02 6.41
N LEU A 49 -1.23 7.82 6.88
CA LEU A 49 -1.89 7.63 8.18
C LEU A 49 -1.01 8.07 9.37
N VAL A 50 0.28 7.76 9.35
CA VAL A 50 1.16 8.05 10.49
C VAL A 50 1.46 9.54 10.68
N LYS A 51 1.19 10.40 9.67
CA LYS A 51 1.35 11.85 9.80
C LYS A 51 0.54 12.43 10.96
N ALA A 52 -0.59 11.80 11.29
CA ALA A 52 -1.48 12.22 12.37
C ALA A 52 -1.21 11.49 13.70
N VAL A 53 -0.18 10.63 13.78
CA VAL A 53 0.06 9.76 14.94
C VAL A 53 1.44 10.06 15.54
N PRO A 54 1.51 10.87 16.63
CA PRO A 54 2.76 11.21 17.28
C PRO A 54 3.55 9.97 17.71
N GLY A 55 4.86 9.99 17.48
CA GLY A 55 5.76 8.90 17.90
C GLY A 55 5.69 7.64 17.04
N VAL A 56 4.88 7.61 15.97
CA VAL A 56 4.82 6.50 15.02
C VAL A 56 5.42 6.92 13.69
N SER A 57 6.28 6.07 13.13
CA SER A 57 6.92 6.30 11.83
C SER A 57 6.95 5.02 10.99
N VAL A 58 6.97 5.17 9.67
CA VAL A 58 7.26 4.04 8.77
C VAL A 58 8.75 3.70 8.88
N VAL A 59 9.06 2.52 9.41
CA VAL A 59 10.43 2.07 9.67
C VAL A 59 10.99 1.12 8.61
N GLN A 60 10.13 0.52 7.79
CA GLN A 60 10.55 -0.42 6.75
C GLN A 60 9.60 -0.36 5.53
N ARG A 61 10.17 -0.49 4.34
CA ARG A 61 9.48 -0.57 3.04
C ARG A 61 9.96 -1.79 2.27
N SER A 62 9.30 -2.08 1.14
CA SER A 62 9.74 -3.10 0.16
C SER A 62 9.85 -4.52 0.73
N LEU A 63 8.96 -4.89 1.66
CA LEU A 63 8.80 -6.26 2.16
C LEU A 63 8.20 -7.21 1.10
N SER A 64 7.39 -6.64 0.21
CA SER A 64 6.85 -7.25 -1.01
C SER A 64 6.63 -6.16 -2.06
N VAL A 65 6.46 -6.59 -3.31
CA VAL A 65 5.90 -5.79 -4.40
C VAL A 65 4.46 -6.25 -4.56
N GLU A 66 3.53 -5.29 -4.61
CA GLU A 66 2.10 -5.56 -4.78
C GLU A 66 1.63 -4.91 -6.08
N ASP A 67 1.08 -5.71 -6.99
CA ASP A 67 0.54 -5.25 -8.26
C ASP A 67 -0.93 -4.80 -8.09
N ILE A 68 -1.12 -3.52 -7.80
CA ILE A 68 -2.41 -2.86 -7.60
C ILE A 68 -3.03 -2.49 -8.95
N ALA A 69 -4.21 -3.03 -9.24
CA ALA A 69 -4.93 -2.80 -10.49
C ALA A 69 -6.42 -2.51 -10.26
N ILE A 70 -7.07 -1.96 -11.30
CA ILE A 70 -8.53 -1.84 -11.35
C ILE A 70 -9.09 -3.19 -11.82
N ALA A 71 -9.83 -3.87 -10.94
CA ALA A 71 -10.48 -5.13 -11.28
C ALA A 71 -11.75 -4.90 -12.11
N VAL A 72 -11.95 -5.74 -13.12
CA VAL A 72 -13.17 -5.81 -13.94
C VAL A 72 -13.68 -7.25 -13.98
N ALA A 73 -14.95 -7.44 -14.33
CA ALA A 73 -15.49 -8.78 -14.53
C ALA A 73 -14.72 -9.47 -15.67
N PRO A 74 -14.38 -10.78 -15.57
CA PRO A 74 -13.58 -11.46 -16.59
C PRO A 74 -14.15 -11.38 -18.01
N ALA A 75 -15.48 -11.35 -18.14
CA ALA A 75 -16.17 -11.26 -19.43
C ALA A 75 -16.26 -9.82 -19.99
N ASP A 76 -16.00 -8.78 -19.18
CA ASP A 76 -16.18 -7.38 -19.58
C ASP A 76 -14.90 -6.80 -20.22
N GLN A 77 -14.57 -7.35 -21.39
CA GLN A 77 -13.41 -6.93 -22.18
C GLN A 77 -13.56 -5.51 -22.73
N THR A 78 -14.80 -5.04 -22.91
CA THR A 78 -15.07 -3.67 -23.34
C THR A 78 -14.70 -2.65 -22.26
N LEU A 79 -15.07 -2.89 -21.00
CA LEU A 79 -14.67 -2.03 -19.89
C LEU A 79 -13.14 -2.04 -19.69
N LEU A 80 -12.52 -3.23 -19.77
CA LEU A 80 -11.06 -3.36 -19.68
C LEU A 80 -10.35 -2.47 -20.71
N ALA A 81 -10.73 -2.58 -21.99
CA ALA A 81 -10.12 -1.81 -23.07
C ALA A 81 -10.31 -0.30 -22.86
N ARG A 82 -11.49 0.14 -22.41
CA ARG A 82 -11.76 1.55 -22.12
C ARG A 82 -10.93 2.08 -20.96
N LEU A 83 -10.74 1.29 -19.90
CA LEU A 83 -9.89 1.67 -18.77
C LEU A 83 -8.42 1.78 -19.19
N GLN A 84 -7.93 0.87 -20.03
CA GLN A 84 -6.57 0.93 -20.56
C GLN A 84 -6.32 2.19 -21.39
N VAL A 85 -7.26 2.53 -22.29
CA VAL A 85 -7.18 3.77 -23.07
C VAL A 85 -7.20 5.00 -22.16
N ALA A 86 -8.14 5.06 -21.21
CA ALA A 86 -8.22 6.18 -20.27
C ALA A 86 -6.95 6.33 -19.42
N GLN A 87 -6.35 5.22 -18.94
CA GLN A 87 -5.09 5.29 -18.20
C GLN A 87 -3.93 5.76 -19.07
N ALA A 88 -3.87 5.36 -20.34
CA ALA A 88 -2.85 5.83 -21.27
C ALA A 88 -2.99 7.33 -21.55
N GLU A 89 -4.21 7.83 -21.79
CA GLU A 89 -4.47 9.26 -21.99
C GLU A 89 -4.07 10.09 -20.76
N LEU A 90 -4.36 9.60 -19.55
CA LEU A 90 -3.97 10.27 -18.30
C LEU A 90 -2.46 10.20 -18.01
N GLU A 91 -1.75 9.23 -18.59
CA GLU A 91 -0.28 9.18 -18.54
C GLU A 91 0.32 10.16 -19.57
N GLU A 92 -0.24 10.21 -20.78
CA GLU A 92 0.21 11.11 -21.85
C GLU A 92 0.03 12.58 -21.48
N ASP A 93 -1.11 12.94 -20.88
CA ASP A 93 -1.45 14.33 -20.52
C ASP A 93 -0.83 14.82 -19.19
N GLY A 94 -0.04 13.98 -18.53
CA GLY A 94 0.64 14.32 -17.28
C GLY A 94 -0.22 14.17 -16.01
N THR A 95 -1.48 13.73 -16.11
CA THR A 95 -2.40 13.68 -14.97
C THR A 95 -1.97 12.65 -13.94
N LEU A 96 -1.58 11.44 -14.35
CA LEU A 96 -1.11 10.42 -13.43
C LEU A 96 0.18 10.84 -12.72
N GLN A 97 1.09 11.54 -13.40
CA GLN A 97 2.33 12.06 -12.81
C GLN A 97 2.04 13.14 -11.76
N ARG A 98 1.03 14.00 -11.98
CA ARG A 98 0.57 14.97 -10.95
C ARG A 98 -0.02 14.26 -9.73
N ILE A 99 -0.80 13.21 -9.94
CA ILE A 99 -1.38 12.38 -8.87
C ILE A 99 -0.26 11.70 -8.06
N ARG A 100 0.70 11.04 -8.74
CA ARG A 100 1.85 10.39 -8.11
C ARG A 100 2.69 11.39 -7.32
N ARG A 101 3.01 12.57 -7.88
CA ARG A 101 3.72 13.62 -7.14
C ARG A 101 2.98 14.05 -5.88
N LYS A 102 1.67 14.24 -5.96
CA LYS A 102 0.86 14.68 -4.82
C LYS A 102 0.84 13.65 -3.68
N TRP A 103 0.64 12.38 -4.01
CA TRP A 103 0.39 11.34 -3.01
C TRP A 103 1.61 10.48 -2.65
N LEU A 104 2.58 10.40 -3.56
CA LEU A 104 3.75 9.53 -3.44
C LEU A 104 5.07 10.33 -3.45
N GLY A 105 5.02 11.64 -3.66
CA GLY A 105 6.19 12.52 -3.67
C GLY A 105 7.05 12.44 -4.95
N ASN A 106 6.92 11.37 -5.75
CA ASN A 106 7.67 11.17 -6.98
C ASN A 106 6.72 11.01 -8.18
N PRO A 107 6.79 11.85 -9.24
CA PRO A 107 5.94 11.73 -10.43
C PRO A 107 6.18 10.47 -11.28
N TYR A 108 7.35 9.83 -11.14
CA TYR A 108 7.78 8.69 -11.96
C TYR A 108 7.82 7.37 -11.19
N VAL A 109 7.32 7.35 -9.95
CA VAL A 109 7.21 6.10 -9.21
C VAL A 109 6.20 5.19 -9.89
N ASP A 110 6.62 3.97 -10.20
CA ASP A 110 5.75 2.86 -10.57
C ASP A 110 5.72 1.80 -9.46
N GLN A 111 4.95 0.74 -9.67
CA GLN A 111 4.76 -0.29 -8.66
C GLN A 111 6.01 -1.18 -8.49
N SER A 112 6.85 -1.30 -9.52
CA SER A 112 8.15 -1.97 -9.45
C SER A 112 9.21 -1.14 -8.72
N SER A 113 9.03 0.17 -8.65
CA SER A 113 9.89 1.10 -7.94
C SER A 113 9.52 1.07 -6.45
N GLY A 114 9.92 0.00 -5.76
CA GLY A 114 9.81 -0.10 -4.29
C GLY A 114 10.47 1.10 -3.65
N MET A 115 9.70 2.12 -3.28
CA MET A 115 10.25 3.42 -2.89
C MET A 115 11.13 3.30 -1.65
N LEU A 116 12.36 3.82 -1.81
CA LEU A 116 13.39 4.10 -0.80
C LEU A 116 12.79 4.75 0.47
#